data_AF-A0A0Q5NDU1-F1
#
_entry.id   AF-A0A0Q5NDU1-F1
#
_cell.length_a   1.000
_cell.length_b   1.000
_cell.length_c   1.000
_cell.angle_alpha   90.00
_cell.angle_beta   90.00
_cell.angle_gamma   90.00
#
_symmetry.space_group_name_H-M   'P 1'
#
loop_
_entity.id
_entity.type
_entity.pdbx_description
1 polymer ?
#
loop_
_entity_poly.entity_id
_entity_poly.type
_entity_poly.pdbx_seq_one_letter_code
_entity_poly.pdbx_strand_id
1 'polypeptide(L)'
;MDTLKDGKKITAFLNKIKSKWPGKIERFEFKTATVIYVHLKEGISSIDFLSSLSHHVEKLVDFTVPIILYHVESDGISLRSHPINWYSSLNR
;
A
#
# COMPACT_ATOMS: atom_id res chain seq x y z
N MET A 1 -6.00 13.91 18.10
CA MET A 1 -6.49 12.55 18.38
C MET A 1 -6.69 11.71 17.10
N ASP A 2 -6.52 12.29 15.90
CA ASP A 2 -6.77 11.60 14.63
C ASP A 2 -5.65 10.68 14.13
N THR A 3 -4.39 10.98 14.44
CA THR A 3 -3.23 10.18 14.01
C THR A 3 -3.27 8.72 14.47
N LEU A 4 -3.78 8.46 15.69
CA LEU A 4 -3.95 7.11 16.22
C LEU A 4 -5.09 6.33 15.54
N LYS A 5 -6.15 7.02 15.10
CA LYS A 5 -7.26 6.40 14.36
C LYS A 5 -6.83 6.04 12.94
N ASP A 6 -6.11 6.94 12.28
CA ASP A 6 -5.58 6.71 10.94
C ASP A 6 -4.55 5.57 10.93
N GLY A 7 -3.67 5.46 11.93
CA GLY A 7 -2.74 4.33 12.04
C GLY A 7 -3.44 2.96 12.11
N LYS A 8 -4.57 2.87 12.84
CA LYS A 8 -5.39 1.65 12.88
C LYS A 8 -6.04 1.36 11.53
N LYS A 9 -6.54 2.39 10.85
CA LYS A 9 -7.17 2.29 9.52
C LYS A 9 -6.16 1.86 8.44
N ILE A 10 -4.94 2.41 8.46
CA ILE A 10 -3.83 1.98 7.60
C ILE A 10 -3.52 0.50 7.84
N THR A 11 -3.38 0.08 9.10
CA THR A 11 -3.11 -1.33 9.43
C THR A 11 -4.22 -2.25 8.92
N ALA A 12 -5.49 -1.86 9.12
CA ALA A 12 -6.64 -2.62 8.60
C ALA A 12 -6.63 -2.69 7.07
N PHE A 13 -6.28 -1.60 6.39
CA PHE A 13 -6.10 -1.54 4.95
C PHE A 13 -5.00 -2.50 4.46
N LEU A 14 -3.82 -2.52 5.10
CA LEU A 14 -2.76 -3.46 4.75
C LEU A 14 -3.20 -4.92 4.93
N ASN A 15 -3.95 -5.23 6.00
CA ASN A 15 -4.51 -6.56 6.22
C ASN A 15 -5.52 -6.95 5.13
N LYS A 16 -6.38 -6.02 4.71
CA LYS A 16 -7.32 -6.24 3.58
C LYS A 16 -6.55 -6.52 2.28
N ILE A 17 -5.48 -5.77 2.00
CA ILE A 17 -4.61 -6.07 0.85
C ILE A 17 -4.04 -7.48 0.99
N LYS A 18 -3.39 -7.82 2.11
CA LYS A 18 -2.80 -9.15 2.30
C LYS A 18 -3.80 -10.29 2.11
N SER A 19 -5.04 -10.10 2.58
CA SER A 19 -6.13 -11.08 2.40
C SER A 19 -6.62 -11.19 0.96
N LYS A 20 -6.65 -10.08 0.21
CA LYS A 20 -7.16 -10.05 -1.17
C LYS A 20 -6.15 -10.57 -2.20
N TRP A 21 -4.85 -10.50 -1.89
CA TRP A 21 -3.78 -11.06 -2.71
C TRP A 21 -3.02 -12.15 -1.95
N PRO A 22 -3.67 -13.29 -1.65
CA PRO A 22 -3.03 -14.38 -0.92
C PRO A 22 -1.80 -14.87 -1.70
N GLY A 23 -0.69 -15.06 -0.98
CA GLY A 23 0.55 -15.56 -1.57
C GLY A 23 1.37 -14.52 -2.34
N LYS A 24 0.91 -13.28 -2.55
CA LYS A 24 1.70 -12.26 -3.27
C LYS A 24 2.59 -11.41 -2.37
N ILE A 25 2.16 -11.19 -1.13
CA ILE A 25 2.87 -10.33 -0.17
C ILE A 25 3.61 -11.20 0.84
N GLU A 26 4.90 -10.93 1.01
CA GLU A 26 5.73 -11.53 2.04
C GLU A 26 5.51 -10.82 3.39
N ARG A 27 5.78 -9.51 3.42
CA ARG A 27 5.68 -8.67 4.62
C ARG A 27 5.43 -7.20 4.28
N PHE A 28 4.99 -6.47 5.30
CA PHE A 28 4.96 -5.01 5.29
C PHE A 28 6.07 -4.47 6.19
N GLU A 29 6.70 -3.38 5.77
CA GLU A 29 7.69 -2.69 6.56
C GLU A 29 7.37 -1.19 6.58
N PHE A 30 7.17 -0.64 7.77
CA PHE A 30 6.94 0.79 7.94
C PHE A 30 8.29 1.50 8.03
N LYS A 31 8.64 2.32 7.02
CA LYS A 31 9.80 3.22 7.12
C LYS A 31 9.46 4.46 7.92
N THR A 32 8.24 4.97 7.75
CA THR A 32 7.65 6.03 8.57
C THR A 32 6.17 5.74 8.79
N ALA A 33 5.43 6.64 9.44
CA ALA A 33 3.98 6.52 9.58
C ALA A 33 3.23 6.57 8.23
N THR A 34 3.83 7.15 7.19
CA THR A 34 3.19 7.36 5.87
C THR A 34 3.92 6.67 4.72
N VAL A 35 5.11 6.12 4.96
CA VAL A 35 5.91 5.41 3.95
C VAL A 35 5.98 3.94 4.32
N ILE A 36 5.39 3.08 3.48
CA ILE A 36 5.20 1.66 3.75
C ILE A 36 5.75 0.85 2.59
N TYR A 37 6.64 -0.08 2.89
CA TYR A 37 7.23 -0.99 1.94
C TYR A 37 6.41 -2.28 1.94
N VAL A 38 5.95 -2.68 0.77
CA VAL A 38 5.23 -3.93 0.51
C VAL A 38 6.23 -4.86 -0.16
N HIS A 39 6.81 -5.76 0.63
CA HIS A 39 7.75 -6.77 0.12
C HIS A 39 6.94 -7.88 -0.54
N LEU A 40 7.13 -8.05 -1.85
CA LEU A 40 6.44 -9.04 -2.67
C LEU A 40 7.21 -10.37 -2.61
N LYS A 41 6.48 -11.48 -2.71
CA LYS A 41 7.09 -12.80 -2.79
C LYS A 41 7.86 -12.96 -4.11
N GLU A 42 8.77 -13.93 -4.12
CA GLU A 42 9.52 -14.32 -5.30
C GLU A 42 8.61 -14.62 -6.50
N GLY A 43 9.01 -14.14 -7.68
CA GLY A 43 8.25 -14.28 -8.92
C GLY A 43 7.07 -13.33 -9.08
N ILE A 44 6.81 -12.43 -8.13
CA ILE A 44 5.74 -11.42 -8.24
C ILE A 44 6.32 -10.10 -8.73
N SER A 45 5.91 -9.67 -9.91
CA SER A 45 6.30 -8.35 -10.41
C SER A 45 5.54 -7.22 -9.72
N SER A 46 6.27 -6.17 -9.37
CA SER A 46 5.75 -4.92 -8.82
C SER A 46 4.78 -4.22 -9.77
N ILE A 47 4.96 -4.36 -11.10
CA ILE A 47 4.08 -3.74 -12.10
C ILE A 47 2.71 -4.44 -12.17
N ASP A 48 2.71 -5.77 -12.15
CA ASP A 48 1.49 -6.58 -12.19
C ASP A 48 0.70 -6.44 -10.90
N PHE A 49 1.42 -6.44 -9.77
CA PHE A 49 0.83 -6.19 -8.47
C PHE A 49 0.23 -4.78 -8.38
N LEU A 50 0.96 -3.76 -8.82
CA LEU A 50 0.47 -2.38 -8.88
C LEU A 50 -0.79 -2.26 -9.74
N SER A 51 -0.77 -2.82 -10.94
CA SER A 51 -1.91 -2.79 -11.87
C SER A 51 -3.13 -3.47 -11.25
N SER A 52 -2.95 -4.61 -10.59
CA SER A 52 -4.04 -5.30 -9.89
C SER A 52 -4.58 -4.50 -8.69
N LEU A 53 -3.70 -3.86 -7.93
CA LEU A 53 -4.03 -3.07 -6.74
C LEU A 53 -4.79 -1.80 -7.13
N SER A 54 -4.34 -1.06 -8.14
CA SER A 54 -4.93 0.22 -8.56
C SER A 54 -6.43 0.09 -8.91
N HIS A 55 -6.84 -1.02 -9.52
CA HIS A 55 -8.25 -1.30 -9.81
C HIS A 55 -9.15 -1.47 -8.58
N HIS A 56 -8.57 -1.66 -7.40
CA HIS A 56 -9.30 -1.99 -6.17
C HIS A 56 -9.02 -1.05 -5.00
N VAL A 57 -7.92 -0.31 -5.05
CA VAL A 57 -7.38 0.42 -3.90
C VAL A 57 -8.38 1.43 -3.34
N GLU A 58 -9.09 2.16 -4.21
CA GLU A 58 -10.06 3.18 -3.80
C GLU A 58 -11.19 2.61 -2.93
N LYS A 59 -11.62 1.37 -3.18
CA LYS A 59 -12.68 0.69 -2.40
C LYS A 59 -12.17 0.14 -1.07
N LEU A 60 -10.86 0.05 -0.89
CA LEU A 60 -10.22 -0.51 0.30
C LEU A 60 -9.79 0.58 1.30
N VAL A 61 -9.56 1.79 0.81
CA VAL A 61 -9.09 2.94 1.58
C VAL A 61 -10.26 3.56 2.37
N ASP A 62 -10.12 3.58 3.69
CA ASP A 62 -11.05 4.22 4.63
C ASP A 62 -10.26 5.14 5.57
N PHE A 63 -9.35 5.94 5.03
CA PHE A 63 -8.60 6.95 5.76
C PHE A 63 -8.33 8.12 4.82
N THR A 64 -8.03 9.29 5.37
CA THR A 64 -7.76 10.51 4.58
C THR A 64 -6.28 10.87 4.55
N VAL A 65 -5.50 10.40 5.52
CA VAL A 65 -4.05 10.65 5.56
C VAL A 65 -3.36 10.13 4.28
N PRO A 66 -2.50 10.92 3.64
CA PRO A 66 -1.76 10.48 2.49
C PRO A 66 -0.67 9.47 2.89
N ILE A 67 -0.59 8.36 2.17
CA ILE A 67 0.47 7.36 2.34
C ILE A 67 1.10 7.02 0.99
N ILE A 68 2.32 6.48 1.00
CA ILE A 68 2.99 5.92 -0.17
C ILE A 68 3.28 4.46 0.11
N LEU A 69 2.79 3.59 -0.79
CA LEU A 69 3.19 2.20 -0.84
C LEU A 69 4.35 2.03 -1.82
N TYR A 70 5.43 1.42 -1.36
CA TYR A 70 6.56 1.03 -2.18
C TYR A 70 6.51 -0.48 -2.39
N HIS A 71 6.18 -0.92 -3.60
CA HIS A 71 6.20 -2.33 -3.95
C HIS A 71 7.63 -2.73 -4.26
N VAL A 72 8.20 -3.60 -3.44
CA VAL A 72 9.57 -4.09 -3.54
C VAL A 72 9.52 -5.53 -4.00
N GLU A 73 10.11 -5.83 -5.15
CA GLU A 73 10.25 -7.21 -5.62
C GLU A 73 11.30 -7.96 -4.78
N SER A 74 11.32 -9.29 -4.89
CA SER A 74 12.23 -10.12 -4.09
C SER A 74 13.72 -9.87 -4.35
N ASP A 75 14.06 -9.24 -5.49
CA ASP A 75 15.42 -8.82 -5.82
C ASP A 75 15.91 -7.63 -4.97
N GLY A 76 14.99 -6.92 -4.28
CA GLY A 76 15.28 -5.75 -3.47
C GLY A 76 15.69 -4.49 -4.27
N ILE A 77 15.73 -4.58 -5.59
CA ILE A 77 16.18 -3.52 -6.51
C ILE A 77 14.98 -2.91 -7.23
N SER A 78 14.04 -3.75 -7.64
CA SER A 78 12.86 -3.35 -8.41
C SER A 78 11.79 -2.77 -7.47
N LEU A 79 11.54 -1.47 -7.65
CA LEU A 79 10.72 -0.65 -6.77
C LEU A 79 9.67 0.14 -7.58
N ARG A 80 8.42 0.12 -7.13
CA ARG A 80 7.38 1.04 -7.65
C ARG A 80 6.62 1.73 -6.53
N SER A 81 6.47 3.05 -6.65
CA SER A 81 5.68 3.85 -5.74
C SER A 81 4.21 3.90 -6.15
N HIS A 82 3.31 3.77 -5.18
CA HIS A 82 1.88 3.95 -5.33
C HIS A 82 1.40 4.93 -4.24
N PRO A 83 1.23 6.22 -4.57
CA PRO A 83 0.67 7.20 -3.66
C PRO A 83 -0.84 6.97 -3.48
N ILE A 84 -1.32 7.05 -2.24
CA ILE A 84 -2.73 6.91 -1.86
C ILE A 84 -3.15 8.19 -1.14
N ASN A 85 -4.32 8.73 -1.51
CA ASN A 85 -4.88 10.00 -1.00
C ASN A 85 -3.97 11.24 -1.17
N TRP A 86 -2.92 11.16 -1.99
CA TRP A 86 -1.93 12.23 -2.16
C TRP A 86 -2.46 13.46 -2.91
N TYR A 87 -3.45 13.27 -3.79
CA TYR A 87 -4.08 14.32 -4.58
C TYR A 87 -5.46 14.73 -4.07
N SER A 88 -5.79 14.40 -2.82
CA SER A 88 -7.11 14.65 -2.21
C SER A 88 -7.49 16.13 -2.06
N SER A 89 -6.62 17.07 -2.48
CA SER A 89 -6.85 18.53 -2.43
C SER A 89 -7.13 19.20 -3.78
N LEU A 90 -7.34 18.46 -4.88
CA LEU A 90 -7.92 19.08 -6.09
C LEU A 90 -9.43 19.22 -5.90
N ASN A 91 -9.82 20.16 -5.02
CA ASN A 91 -11.17 20.69 -4.94
C ASN A 91 -11.60 21.14 -6.34
N ARG A 92 -12.70 20.59 -6.83
CA ARG A 92 -13.44 21.08 -7.98
C ARG A 92 -14.69 21.77 -7.51
#